data_AF-A0A151RX73-F1
#
_entry.id   AF-A0A151RX73-F1
#
_cell.length_a   1.000
_cell.length_b   1.000
_cell.length_c   1.000
_cell.angle_alpha   90.00
_cell.angle_beta   90.00
_cell.angle_gamma   90.00
#
_symmetry.space_group_name_H-M   'P 1'
#
loop_
_entity.id
_entity.type
_entity.pdbx_description
1 polymer ?
#
loop_
_entity_poly.entity_id
_entity_poly.type
_entity_poly.pdbx_seq_one_letter_code
_entity_poly.pdbx_strand_id
1 'polypeptide(L)'
;MQDPTTQRMIGLAKANQHLYLMHNPCVSHSNSICNSAFVSKTQNKNMFDLWHFRLGHPSYQVLKIVKKHSPYVEFNDNTVCDYCHLAKQSRLPFPVSNSKSFSCFELVHMDIWGPIAITSIHGHRFFLTIVNDFSRHTWTFLMKSKAETRKLIHNFVALIETRFNKRIKTIRTDNGSEFLMHDFYAQHGILHQTSCIETPQQNSVVERKHRHILNVTRSLLFHSNLPKVFWNYAVSYAVHLINRLPSPVLNNCSPFQMLYDQSHTLLDLKVFGCLCFAGTLSQN
;
A
#
# COMPACT_ATOMS: atom_id res chain seq x y z
N MET A 1 9.45 -7.96 -31.42
CA MET A 1 9.80 -8.01 -29.98
C MET A 1 11.27 -8.37 -29.85
N GLN A 2 11.93 -7.78 -28.85
CA GLN A 2 13.37 -7.90 -28.62
C GLN A 2 13.57 -8.22 -27.14
N ASP A 3 14.45 -9.16 -26.83
CA ASP A 3 14.82 -9.48 -25.46
C ASP A 3 15.57 -8.26 -24.85
N PRO A 4 15.08 -7.65 -23.76
CA PRO A 4 15.67 -6.43 -23.20
C PRO A 4 17.05 -6.66 -22.57
N THR A 5 17.40 -7.89 -22.24
CA THR A 5 18.69 -8.28 -21.64
C THR A 5 19.75 -8.57 -22.69
N THR A 6 19.38 -9.24 -23.78
CA THR A 6 20.33 -9.69 -24.81
C THR A 6 20.25 -8.88 -26.11
N GLN A 7 19.29 -7.97 -26.23
CA GLN A 7 19.01 -7.16 -27.43
C GLN A 7 18.80 -8.01 -28.70
N ARG A 8 18.52 -9.31 -28.60
CA ARG A 8 18.22 -10.16 -29.75
C ARG A 8 16.74 -10.06 -30.14
N MET A 9 16.47 -9.98 -31.44
CA MET A 9 15.10 -10.00 -31.97
C MET A 9 14.53 -11.42 -31.81
N ILE A 10 13.45 -11.55 -31.03
CA ILE A 10 12.84 -12.83 -30.65
C ILE A 10 11.53 -13.13 -31.39
N GLY A 11 11.00 -12.18 -32.17
CA GLY A 11 9.83 -12.43 -33.02
C GLY A 11 9.30 -11.18 -33.71
N LEU A 12 8.70 -11.38 -34.88
CA LEU A 12 7.99 -10.35 -35.64
C LEU A 12 6.49 -10.52 -35.43
N ALA A 13 5.78 -9.43 -35.15
CA ALA A 13 4.33 -9.43 -35.02
C ALA A 13 3.73 -8.36 -35.93
N LYS A 14 2.65 -8.71 -36.63
CA LYS A 14 1.91 -7.78 -37.49
C LYS A 14 0.69 -7.28 -36.72
N ALA A 15 0.51 -5.96 -36.68
CA ALA A 15 -0.66 -5.35 -36.06
C ALA A 15 -1.87 -5.51 -36.98
N ASN A 16 -2.99 -6.03 -36.44
CA ASN A 16 -4.27 -6.04 -37.13
C ASN A 16 -5.39 -5.76 -36.12
N GLN A 17 -6.21 -4.74 -36.41
CA GLN A 17 -7.35 -4.31 -35.57
C GLN A 17 -7.04 -4.26 -34.05
N HIS A 18 -5.92 -3.61 -33.69
CA HIS A 18 -5.45 -3.38 -32.31
C HIS A 18 -4.89 -4.60 -31.56
N LEU A 19 -4.68 -5.73 -32.23
CA LEU A 19 -3.99 -6.90 -31.68
C LEU A 19 -2.73 -7.21 -32.49
N TYR A 20 -1.68 -7.69 -31.81
CA TYR A 20 -0.41 -8.08 -32.43
C TYR A 20 -0.36 -9.60 -32.61
N LEU A 21 -0.39 -10.07 -33.85
CA LEU A 21 -0.27 -11.49 -34.20
C LEU A 21 1.19 -11.85 -34.43
N MET A 22 1.76 -12.73 -33.59
CA MET A 22 3.12 -13.24 -33.80
C MET A 22 3.16 -14.24 -34.96
N HIS A 23 4.12 -14.04 -35.88
CA HIS A 23 4.48 -15.04 -36.88
C HIS A 23 5.61 -15.91 -36.31
N ASN A 24 5.35 -17.20 -36.11
CA ASN A 24 6.43 -18.17 -35.99
C ASN A 24 6.99 -18.44 -37.39
N PRO A 25 8.31 -18.33 -37.64
CA PRO A 25 8.88 -18.71 -38.92
C PRO A 25 8.83 -20.23 -39.05
N CYS A 26 7.85 -20.73 -39.80
CA CYS A 26 7.79 -22.13 -40.18
C CYS A 26 8.85 -22.39 -41.26
N VAL A 27 9.72 -23.37 -40.98
CA VAL A 27 10.62 -23.99 -41.94
C VAL A 27 9.81 -24.50 -43.14
N SER A 28 10.30 -24.19 -44.33
CA SER A 28 9.68 -24.46 -45.63
C SER A 28 9.61 -25.96 -45.97
N HIS A 29 8.42 -26.46 -46.33
CA HIS A 29 8.27 -27.51 -47.35
C HIS A 29 6.94 -27.37 -48.14
N SER A 30 7.10 -27.05 -49.42
CA SER A 30 6.31 -27.37 -50.64
C SER A 30 4.77 -27.44 -50.65
N ASN A 31 4.18 -26.53 -51.45
CA ASN A 31 3.03 -26.63 -52.37
C ASN A 31 1.88 -27.63 -52.09
N SER A 32 0.69 -27.11 -51.79
CA SER A 32 -0.53 -27.30 -52.61
C SER A 32 -1.61 -26.28 -52.23
N ILE A 33 -2.40 -25.85 -53.23
CA ILE A 33 -3.60 -25.02 -53.06
C ILE A 33 -4.78 -25.97 -52.88
N CYS A 34 -5.59 -25.83 -51.82
CA CYS A 34 -7.05 -26.01 -51.88
C CYS A 34 -7.77 -25.65 -50.56
N ASN A 35 -8.96 -25.06 -50.74
CA ASN A 35 -9.93 -24.68 -49.72
C ASN A 35 -10.30 -25.84 -48.78
N SER A 36 -10.15 -25.66 -47.47
CA SER A 36 -11.00 -26.30 -46.47
C SER A 36 -10.78 -25.64 -45.11
N ALA A 37 -11.86 -25.50 -44.34
CA ALA A 37 -11.82 -25.03 -42.97
C ALA A 37 -10.84 -25.89 -42.16
N PHE A 38 -9.80 -25.26 -41.60
CA PHE A 38 -8.96 -25.90 -40.60
C PHE A 38 -9.77 -26.05 -39.31
N VAL A 39 -10.52 -27.13 -39.22
CA VAL A 39 -10.84 -27.75 -37.94
C VAL A 39 -9.50 -28.23 -37.41
N SER A 40 -8.93 -27.49 -36.44
CA SER A 40 -7.81 -28.01 -35.67
C SER A 40 -8.30 -29.29 -35.01
N LYS A 41 -7.81 -30.44 -35.48
CA LYS A 41 -7.88 -31.70 -34.76
C LYS A 41 -7.20 -31.45 -33.42
N THR A 42 -7.99 -31.16 -32.39
CA THR A 42 -7.52 -31.19 -31.01
C THR A 42 -7.12 -32.63 -30.76
N GLN A 43 -5.80 -32.86 -30.76
CA GLN A 43 -5.22 -34.05 -30.16
C GLN A 43 -5.89 -34.27 -28.81
N ASN A 44 -6.30 -35.51 -28.54
CA ASN A 44 -6.92 -36.01 -27.31
C ASN A 44 -6.34 -35.34 -26.05
N LYS A 45 -6.86 -34.18 -25.67
CA LYS A 45 -6.77 -33.63 -24.32
C LYS A 45 -8.06 -34.06 -23.66
N ASN A 46 -7.95 -35.05 -22.77
CA ASN A 46 -8.97 -35.59 -21.88
C ASN A 46 -10.39 -35.03 -22.12
N MET A 47 -11.25 -35.83 -22.75
CA MET A 47 -12.67 -35.51 -23.00
C MET A 47 -13.41 -35.01 -21.74
N PHE A 48 -12.88 -35.39 -20.57
CA PHE A 48 -13.36 -35.01 -19.24
C PHE A 48 -13.16 -33.55 -18.81
N ASP A 49 -12.59 -32.65 -19.63
CA ASP A 49 -12.51 -31.22 -19.30
C ASP A 49 -13.28 -30.32 -20.29
N LEU A 50 -14.01 -30.90 -21.25
CA LEU A 50 -14.70 -30.14 -22.29
C LEU A 50 -15.76 -29.18 -21.71
N TRP A 51 -16.55 -29.63 -20.73
CA TRP A 51 -17.54 -28.78 -20.09
C TRP A 51 -16.91 -27.72 -19.18
N HIS A 52 -15.78 -28.02 -18.55
CA HIS A 52 -15.01 -27.04 -17.81
C HIS A 52 -14.56 -25.87 -18.72
N PHE A 53 -14.12 -26.17 -19.95
CA PHE A 53 -13.79 -25.14 -20.94
C PHE A 53 -15.02 -24.40 -21.47
N ARG A 54 -16.08 -25.13 -21.86
CA ARG A 54 -17.33 -24.54 -22.41
C ARG A 54 -18.00 -23.57 -21.45
N LEU A 55 -17.93 -23.84 -20.15
CA LEU A 55 -18.58 -23.05 -19.11
C LEU A 55 -17.68 -21.93 -18.55
N GLY A 56 -16.51 -21.70 -19.13
CA GLY A 56 -15.63 -20.59 -18.75
C GLY A 56 -14.81 -20.85 -17.49
N HIS A 57 -14.26 -22.06 -17.34
CA HIS A 57 -13.37 -22.44 -16.23
C HIS A 57 -13.96 -22.28 -14.81
N PRO A 58 -15.23 -22.67 -14.56
CA PRO A 58 -15.81 -22.62 -13.22
C PRO A 58 -15.09 -23.59 -12.28
N SER A 59 -15.18 -23.35 -10.97
CA SER A 59 -14.58 -24.28 -10.00
C SER A 59 -15.25 -25.65 -10.08
N TYR A 60 -14.52 -26.72 -9.74
CA TYR A 60 -15.07 -28.08 -9.71
C TYR A 60 -16.27 -28.22 -8.75
N GLN A 61 -16.33 -27.39 -7.71
CA GLN A 61 -17.51 -27.31 -6.83
C GLN A 61 -18.75 -26.81 -7.58
N VAL A 62 -18.60 -25.81 -8.43
CA VAL A 62 -19.71 -25.32 -9.28
C VAL A 62 -20.09 -26.37 -10.33
N LEU A 63 -19.12 -27.05 -10.95
CA LEU A 63 -19.41 -28.14 -11.90
C LEU A 63 -20.19 -29.30 -11.26
N LYS A 64 -19.89 -29.65 -10.01
CA LYS A 64 -20.68 -30.63 -9.22
C LYS A 64 -22.14 -30.21 -9.06
N ILE A 65 -22.40 -28.92 -8.89
CA ILE A 65 -23.76 -28.38 -8.79
C ILE A 65 -24.45 -28.40 -10.16
N VAL A 66 -23.74 -27.95 -11.21
CA VAL A 66 -24.28 -27.95 -12.59
C VAL A 66 -24.67 -29.35 -13.03
N LYS A 67 -23.86 -30.38 -12.73
CA LYS A 67 -24.18 -31.77 -13.06
C LYS A 67 -25.47 -32.28 -12.41
N LYS A 68 -25.85 -31.77 -11.22
CA LYS A 68 -27.13 -32.13 -10.57
C LYS A 68 -28.34 -31.65 -11.38
N HIS A 69 -28.23 -30.52 -12.07
CA HIS A 69 -29.29 -29.95 -12.90
C HIS A 69 -29.15 -30.33 -14.39
N SER A 70 -27.95 -30.73 -14.82
CA SER A 70 -27.62 -31.07 -16.20
C SER A 70 -26.74 -32.33 -16.23
N PRO A 71 -27.34 -33.54 -16.17
CA PRO A 71 -26.62 -34.79 -15.94
C PRO A 71 -25.65 -35.20 -17.07
N TYR A 72 -25.81 -34.63 -18.26
CA TYR A 72 -24.91 -34.79 -19.41
C TYR A 72 -23.58 -34.00 -19.27
N VAL A 73 -23.44 -33.19 -18.22
CA VAL A 73 -22.18 -32.49 -17.90
C VAL A 73 -21.24 -33.47 -17.22
N GLU A 74 -20.27 -33.95 -17.98
CA GLU A 74 -19.17 -34.77 -17.48
C GLU A 74 -17.93 -33.92 -17.23
N PHE A 75 -17.26 -34.18 -16.10
CA PHE A 75 -15.98 -33.58 -15.77
C PHE A 75 -15.13 -34.52 -14.90
N ASN A 76 -13.81 -34.37 -14.94
CA ASN A 76 -12.87 -35.04 -14.02
C ASN A 76 -12.39 -34.04 -12.97
N ASP A 77 -12.59 -34.32 -11.68
CA ASP A 77 -12.13 -33.46 -10.59
C ASP A 77 -10.70 -33.77 -10.12
N ASN A 78 -10.06 -34.79 -10.71
CA ASN A 78 -8.66 -35.13 -10.46
C ASN A 78 -7.70 -34.52 -11.49
N THR A 79 -8.19 -33.80 -12.50
CA THR A 79 -7.33 -33.09 -13.44
C THR A 79 -7.05 -31.66 -12.96
N VAL A 80 -5.86 -31.20 -13.28
CA VAL A 80 -5.42 -29.83 -13.01
C VAL A 80 -5.51 -29.05 -14.32
N CYS A 81 -6.22 -27.92 -14.33
CA CYS A 81 -6.36 -27.11 -15.52
C CYS A 81 -5.29 -26.01 -15.61
N ASP A 82 -4.36 -26.13 -16.58
CA ASP A 82 -3.28 -25.15 -16.79
C ASP A 82 -3.80 -23.72 -16.96
N TYR A 83 -4.89 -23.52 -17.71
CA TYR A 83 -5.47 -22.19 -17.93
C TYR A 83 -6.04 -21.57 -16.65
N CYS A 84 -6.66 -22.39 -15.79
CA CYS A 84 -7.10 -21.94 -14.47
C CYS A 84 -5.92 -21.49 -13.62
N HIS A 85 -4.82 -22.24 -13.65
CA HIS A 85 -3.60 -21.87 -12.93
C HIS A 85 -3.04 -20.55 -13.45
N LEU A 86 -2.86 -20.41 -14.76
CA LEU A 86 -2.34 -19.18 -15.36
C LEU A 86 -3.25 -17.97 -15.09
N ALA A 87 -4.58 -18.14 -15.20
CA ALA A 87 -5.53 -17.06 -14.98
C ALA A 87 -5.68 -16.68 -13.49
N LYS A 88 -5.51 -17.65 -12.57
CA LYS A 88 -5.63 -17.43 -11.12
C LYS A 88 -4.27 -17.31 -10.43
N GLN A 89 -3.18 -17.31 -11.19
CA GLN A 89 -1.84 -17.09 -10.67
C GLN A 89 -1.76 -15.65 -10.17
N SER A 90 -1.91 -15.51 -8.86
CA SER A 90 -1.63 -14.26 -8.17
C SER A 90 -0.14 -14.19 -7.84
N ARG A 91 0.41 -12.98 -7.84
CA ARG A 91 1.76 -12.75 -7.35
C ARG A 91 1.86 -13.30 -5.92
N LEU A 92 2.86 -14.13 -5.65
CA LEU A 92 3.09 -14.66 -4.31
C LEU A 92 3.14 -13.50 -3.31
N PRO A 93 2.58 -13.67 -2.09
CA PRO A 93 2.74 -12.68 -1.05
C PRO A 93 4.23 -12.46 -0.82
N PHE A 94 4.62 -11.19 -0.77
CA PHE A 94 6.01 -10.84 -0.59
C PHE A 94 6.52 -11.38 0.76
N PRO A 95 7.78 -11.82 0.83
CA PRO A 95 8.37 -12.20 2.10
C PRO A 95 8.28 -11.04 3.08
N VAL A 96 7.94 -11.34 4.34
CA VAL A 96 7.89 -10.34 5.40
C VAL A 96 9.29 -9.76 5.57
N SER A 97 9.45 -8.46 5.38
CA SER A 97 10.73 -7.80 5.58
C SER A 97 11.11 -7.87 7.07
N ASN A 98 12.17 -8.62 7.40
CA ASN A 98 12.71 -8.70 8.76
C ASN A 98 13.53 -7.47 9.19
N SER A 99 13.61 -6.42 8.35
CA SER A 99 14.32 -5.19 8.68
C SER A 99 13.51 -4.37 9.69
N LYS A 100 13.64 -4.69 10.98
CA LYS A 100 13.25 -3.81 12.07
C LYS A 100 14.50 -3.06 12.52
N SER A 101 14.35 -1.76 12.77
CA SER A 101 15.38 -0.97 13.46
C SER A 101 15.65 -1.54 14.85
N PHE A 102 16.86 -1.36 15.36
CA PHE A 102 17.26 -1.83 16.69
C PHE A 102 17.09 -0.76 17.77
N SER A 103 17.04 0.51 17.38
CA SER A 103 16.78 1.62 18.30
C SER A 103 15.96 2.75 17.67
N CYS A 104 15.42 3.63 18.51
CA CYS A 104 14.69 4.82 18.06
C CYS A 104 15.56 5.71 17.16
N PHE A 105 14.95 6.24 16.09
CA PHE A 105 15.53 7.19 15.14
C PHE A 105 16.66 6.63 14.25
N GLU A 106 16.87 5.31 14.22
CA GLU A 106 17.75 4.70 13.19
C GLU A 106 17.13 4.79 11.80
N LEU A 107 15.83 4.53 11.71
CA LEU A 107 15.04 4.69 10.51
C LEU A 107 13.74 5.40 10.85
N VAL A 108 13.48 6.47 10.10
CA VAL A 108 12.22 7.20 10.14
C VAL A 108 11.61 7.16 8.75
N HIS A 109 10.35 6.76 8.66
CA HIS A 109 9.60 6.77 7.41
C HIS A 109 8.74 8.03 7.34
N MET A 110 8.67 8.68 6.19
CA MET A 110 7.86 9.88 5.97
C MET A 110 7.05 9.77 4.68
N ASP A 111 5.81 10.24 4.73
CA ASP A 111 4.93 10.30 3.57
C ASP A 111 3.87 11.40 3.76
N ILE A 112 3.28 11.90 2.68
CA ILE A 112 2.23 12.91 2.72
C ILE A 112 0.90 12.28 2.32
N TRP A 113 -0.10 12.48 3.17
CA TRP A 113 -1.47 12.20 2.79
C TRP A 113 -2.16 13.46 2.25
N GLY A 114 -2.78 13.34 1.08
CA GLY A 114 -3.64 14.37 0.47
C GLY A 114 -3.41 14.55 -1.03
N PRO A 115 -4.14 15.46 -1.68
CA PRO A 115 -5.09 16.41 -1.08
C PRO A 115 -6.37 15.73 -0.60
N ILE A 116 -6.85 16.12 0.58
CA ILE A 116 -8.17 15.73 1.08
C ILE A 116 -9.23 16.60 0.39
N ALA A 117 -10.28 15.97 -0.11
CA ALA A 117 -11.35 16.64 -0.88
C ALA A 117 -12.05 17.77 -0.08
N ILE A 118 -12.21 17.57 1.22
CA ILE A 118 -12.83 18.56 2.12
C ILE A 118 -11.71 19.31 2.83
N THR A 119 -11.61 20.61 2.57
CA THR A 119 -10.67 21.47 3.29
C THR A 119 -11.07 21.56 4.76
N SER A 120 -10.09 21.48 5.67
CA SER A 120 -10.39 21.60 7.10
C SER A 120 -10.86 23.02 7.46
N ILE A 121 -11.42 23.18 8.65
CA ILE A 121 -11.87 24.47 9.19
C ILE A 121 -10.77 25.55 9.18
N HIS A 122 -9.50 25.15 9.24
CA HIS A 122 -8.34 26.06 9.23
C HIS A 122 -7.61 26.11 7.88
N GLY A 123 -8.18 25.54 6.81
CA GLY A 123 -7.59 25.60 5.47
C GLY A 123 -6.61 24.47 5.13
N HIS A 124 -6.34 23.53 6.03
CA HIS A 124 -5.47 22.39 5.73
C HIS A 124 -6.10 21.48 4.68
N ARG A 125 -5.24 20.91 3.82
CA ARG A 125 -5.60 19.96 2.75
C ARG A 125 -4.72 18.71 2.73
N PHE A 126 -3.59 18.74 3.44
CA PHE A 126 -2.62 17.65 3.51
C PHE A 126 -2.19 17.44 4.97
N PHE A 127 -1.57 16.29 5.23
CA PHE A 127 -0.75 16.13 6.42
C PHE A 127 0.48 15.27 6.12
N LEU A 128 1.62 15.67 6.68
CA LEU A 128 2.86 14.90 6.66
C LEU A 128 2.80 13.90 7.81
N THR A 129 2.94 12.62 7.50
CA THR A 129 3.04 11.53 8.49
C THR A 129 4.50 11.12 8.63
N ILE A 130 4.99 11.09 9.87
CA ILE A 130 6.34 10.64 10.20
C ILE A 130 6.23 9.47 11.17
N VAL A 131 6.87 8.34 10.86
CA VAL A 131 6.80 7.12 11.67
C VAL A 131 8.22 6.69 12.05
N ASN A 132 8.52 6.64 13.35
CA ASN A 132 9.74 6.00 13.85
C ASN A 132 9.62 4.49 13.69
N ASP A 133 10.58 3.85 13.03
CA ASP A 133 10.48 2.43 12.68
C ASP A 133 10.54 1.50 13.90
N PHE A 134 11.35 1.83 14.91
CA PHE A 134 11.48 1.02 16.13
C PHE A 134 10.22 1.09 17.00
N SER A 135 9.92 2.26 17.56
CA SER A 135 8.79 2.46 18.49
C SER A 135 7.42 2.45 17.80
N ARG A 136 7.37 2.57 16.47
CA ARG A 136 6.14 2.83 15.69
C ARG A 136 5.42 4.12 16.07
N HIS A 137 6.06 4.99 16.86
CA HIS A 137 5.54 6.30 17.24
C HIS A 137 5.33 7.14 15.98
N THR A 138 4.19 7.80 15.91
CA THR A 138 3.73 8.50 14.72
C THR A 138 3.51 9.97 15.03
N TRP A 139 4.07 10.85 14.22
CA TRP A 139 3.77 12.28 14.23
C TRP A 139 2.99 12.63 12.97
N THR A 140 2.07 13.59 13.09
CA THR A 140 1.38 14.17 11.94
C THR A 140 1.44 15.68 11.99
N PHE A 141 1.84 16.30 10.88
CA PHE A 141 1.87 17.75 10.73
C PHE A 141 0.86 18.16 9.66
N LEU A 142 -0.15 18.94 10.05
CA LEU A 142 -1.19 19.43 9.15
C LEU A 142 -0.60 20.52 8.22
N MET A 143 -0.98 20.51 6.95
CA MET A 143 -0.44 21.43 5.94
C MET A 143 -1.55 21.97 5.02
N LYS A 144 -1.42 23.22 4.57
CA LYS A 144 -2.27 23.80 3.52
C LYS A 144 -1.72 23.49 2.14
N SER A 145 -0.39 23.42 2.00
CA SER A 145 0.33 23.08 0.77
C SER A 145 1.47 22.11 1.01
N LYS A 146 1.82 21.28 0.01
CA LYS A 146 3.02 20.43 0.02
C LYS A 146 4.33 21.23 0.13
N ALA A 147 4.31 22.52 -0.21
CA ALA A 147 5.49 23.39 -0.07
C ALA A 147 5.96 23.52 1.40
N GLU A 148 5.06 23.30 2.37
CA GLU A 148 5.38 23.38 3.80
C GLU A 148 6.23 22.19 4.31
N THR A 149 6.28 21.09 3.55
CA THR A 149 6.93 19.83 3.95
C THR A 149 8.39 20.01 4.32
N ARG A 150 9.17 20.74 3.51
CA ARG A 150 10.61 20.94 3.74
C ARG A 150 10.86 21.60 5.11
N LYS A 151 10.15 22.70 5.38
CA LYS A 151 10.26 23.41 6.66
C LYS A 151 9.88 22.51 7.85
N LEU A 152 8.84 21.69 7.71
CA LEU A 152 8.42 20.77 8.76
C LEU A 152 9.45 19.68 9.03
N ILE A 153 10.13 19.16 7.99
CA ILE A 153 11.20 18.17 8.15
C ILE A 153 12.40 18.80 8.87
N HIS A 154 12.83 20.01 8.49
CA HIS A 154 13.88 20.73 9.21
C HIS A 154 13.56 20.87 10.70
N ASN A 155 12.35 21.36 11.01
CA ASN A 155 11.89 21.52 12.39
C ASN A 155 11.83 20.18 13.14
N PHE A 156 11.40 19.11 12.46
CA PHE A 156 11.34 17.77 13.05
C PHE A 156 12.73 17.24 13.41
N VAL A 157 13.71 17.36 12.51
CA VAL A 157 15.10 16.93 12.79
C VAL A 157 15.66 17.68 14.00
N ALA A 158 15.53 19.01 14.03
CA ALA A 158 15.96 19.82 15.18
C ALA A 158 15.23 19.45 16.49
N LEU A 159 13.95 19.10 16.41
CA LEU A 159 13.18 18.62 17.55
C LEU A 159 13.73 17.28 18.07
N ILE A 160 14.08 16.34 17.19
CA ILE A 160 14.65 15.05 17.61
C ILE A 160 15.99 15.24 18.30
N GLU A 161 16.86 16.10 17.74
CA GLU A 161 18.16 16.41 18.32
C GLU A 161 18.03 17.03 19.72
N THR A 162 17.17 18.03 19.88
CA THR A 162 17.04 18.76 21.15
C THR A 162 16.24 18.02 22.21
N ARG A 163 15.13 17.36 21.84
CA ARG A 163 14.22 16.73 22.83
C ARG A 163 14.65 15.33 23.23
N PHE A 164 15.22 14.56 22.31
CA PHE A 164 15.61 13.18 22.57
C PHE A 164 17.12 13.00 22.71
N ASN A 165 17.91 14.04 22.41
CA ASN A 165 19.37 13.94 22.34
C ASN A 165 19.81 12.79 21.41
N LYS A 166 19.13 12.66 20.26
CA LYS A 166 19.36 11.64 19.24
C LYS A 166 19.52 12.31 17.87
N ARG A 167 20.33 11.69 17.01
CA ARG A 167 20.39 12.05 15.59
C ARG A 167 19.68 10.99 14.77
N ILE A 168 18.88 11.42 13.80
CA ILE A 168 18.22 10.50 12.87
C ILE A 168 19.29 9.95 11.93
N LYS A 169 19.41 8.62 11.81
CA LYS A 169 20.42 8.01 10.93
C LYS A 169 19.93 7.93 9.49
N THR A 170 18.70 7.46 9.29
CA THR A 170 18.11 7.23 7.97
C THR A 170 16.70 7.80 7.90
N ILE A 171 16.40 8.55 6.85
CA ILE A 171 15.03 8.94 6.50
C ILE A 171 14.65 8.21 5.22
N ARG A 172 13.49 7.56 5.23
CA ARG A 172 12.91 6.91 4.06
C ARG A 172 11.63 7.60 3.62
N THR A 173 11.56 7.98 2.35
CA THR A 173 10.40 8.66 1.75
C THR A 173 10.02 7.98 0.44
N ASP A 174 8.91 8.41 -0.16
CA ASP A 174 8.66 8.16 -1.57
C ASP A 174 9.59 9.03 -2.46
N ASN A 175 9.44 8.93 -3.77
CA ASN A 175 10.18 9.75 -4.75
C ASN A 175 9.59 11.18 -4.91
N GLY A 176 8.85 11.68 -3.92
CA GLY A 176 8.27 13.02 -3.94
C GLY A 176 9.33 14.13 -3.97
N SER A 177 9.16 15.10 -4.87
CA SER A 177 10.07 16.25 -5.04
C SER A 177 10.20 17.13 -3.79
N GLU A 178 9.17 17.12 -2.94
CA GLU A 178 9.13 17.77 -1.63
C GLU A 178 10.21 17.23 -0.68
N PHE A 179 10.64 15.98 -0.85
CA PHE A 179 11.64 15.31 -0.02
C PHE A 179 13.06 15.40 -0.60
N LEU A 180 13.24 15.87 -1.83
CA LEU A 180 14.56 15.96 -2.47
C LEU A 180 15.35 17.17 -1.92
N MET A 181 16.05 16.96 -0.80
CA MET A 181 16.85 17.98 -0.08
C MET A 181 18.26 17.45 0.25
N HIS A 182 19.03 17.09 -0.78
CA HIS A 182 20.33 16.42 -0.62
C HIS A 182 21.30 17.16 0.32
N ASP A 183 21.43 18.47 0.18
CA ASP A 183 22.34 19.29 1.00
C ASP A 183 21.95 19.27 2.49
N PHE A 184 20.65 19.35 2.78
CA PHE A 184 20.14 19.28 4.16
C PHE A 184 20.46 17.94 4.81
N TYR A 185 20.23 16.83 4.08
CA TYR A 185 20.53 15.50 4.60
C TYR A 185 22.02 15.29 4.80
N ALA A 186 22.86 15.74 3.85
CA ALA A 186 24.31 15.68 3.97
C ALA A 186 24.82 16.50 5.17
N GLN A 187 24.28 17.70 5.38
CA GLN A 187 24.64 18.57 6.51
C GLN A 187 24.36 17.91 7.87
N HIS A 188 23.29 17.13 7.99
CA HIS A 188 22.92 16.45 9.24
C HIS A 188 23.46 15.02 9.33
N GLY A 189 24.18 14.54 8.29
CA GLY A 189 24.67 13.16 8.21
C GLY A 189 23.55 12.12 8.10
N ILE A 190 22.41 12.51 7.54
CA ILE A 190 21.23 11.64 7.37
C ILE A 190 21.33 10.91 6.04
N LEU A 191 21.21 9.58 6.06
CA LEU A 191 21.04 8.79 4.85
C LEU A 191 19.59 8.92 4.36
N HIS A 192 19.38 9.59 3.23
CA HIS A 192 18.07 9.64 2.58
C HIS A 192 17.90 8.44 1.65
N GLN A 193 16.85 7.65 1.89
CA GLN A 193 16.44 6.52 1.07
C GLN A 193 15.11 6.85 0.41
N THR A 194 14.98 6.58 -0.88
CA THR A 194 13.70 6.64 -1.56
C THR A 194 13.20 5.23 -1.88
N SER A 195 11.89 5.01 -1.75
CA SER A 195 11.29 3.72 -2.14
C SER A 195 11.33 3.56 -3.66
N CYS A 196 11.75 2.39 -4.14
CA CYS A 196 11.68 2.08 -5.56
C CYS A 196 10.22 1.94 -6.00
N ILE A 197 9.90 2.44 -7.19
CA ILE A 197 8.54 2.44 -7.78
C ILE A 197 7.96 1.01 -7.86
N GLU A 198 8.82 0.00 -7.97
CA GLU A 198 8.41 -1.41 -8.15
C GLU A 198 8.37 -2.23 -6.85
N THR A 199 8.76 -1.66 -5.70
CA THR A 199 8.80 -2.35 -4.39
C THR A 199 7.96 -1.63 -3.33
N PRO A 200 6.61 -1.71 -3.43
CA PRO A 200 5.70 -1.04 -2.48
C PRO A 200 5.90 -1.48 -1.01
N GLN A 201 6.61 -2.58 -0.77
CA GLN A 201 6.95 -3.04 0.58
C GLN A 201 7.81 -2.03 1.34
N GLN A 202 8.68 -1.29 0.64
CA GLN A 202 9.64 -0.38 1.26
C GLN A 202 8.94 0.78 1.99
N ASN A 203 7.77 1.21 1.51
CA ASN A 203 6.95 2.25 2.14
C ASN A 203 5.70 1.70 2.85
N SER A 204 5.57 0.37 2.94
CA SER A 204 4.38 -0.29 3.52
C SER A 204 4.11 0.07 4.98
N VAL A 205 5.12 0.54 5.72
CA VAL A 205 4.96 1.01 7.11
C VAL A 205 4.07 2.23 7.16
N VAL A 206 4.35 3.26 6.34
CA VAL A 206 3.59 4.51 6.36
C VAL A 206 2.24 4.32 5.67
N GLU A 207 2.16 3.53 4.59
CA GLU A 207 0.88 3.22 3.95
C GLU A 207 -0.10 2.52 4.89
N ARG A 208 0.36 1.50 5.63
CA ARG A 208 -0.46 0.84 6.66
C ARG A 208 -0.84 1.83 7.77
N LYS A 209 0.07 2.72 8.13
CA LYS A 209 -0.19 3.75 9.14
C LYS A 209 -1.26 4.74 8.68
N HIS A 210 -1.21 5.20 7.43
CA HIS A 210 -2.24 6.04 6.82
C HIS A 210 -3.61 5.37 6.90
N ARG A 211 -3.71 4.09 6.51
CA ARG A 211 -4.96 3.33 6.63
C ARG A 211 -5.49 3.30 8.06
N HIS A 212 -4.62 3.05 9.04
CA HIS A 212 -5.00 3.02 10.45
C HIS A 212 -5.48 4.40 10.94
N ILE A 213 -4.71 5.47 10.68
CA ILE A 213 -5.06 6.85 11.06
C ILE A 213 -6.43 7.22 10.49
N LEU A 214 -6.67 6.96 9.20
CA LEU A 214 -7.92 7.34 8.53
C LEU A 214 -9.11 6.52 9.02
N ASN A 215 -8.92 5.24 9.33
CA ASN A 215 -9.99 4.42 9.91
C ASN A 215 -10.41 4.96 11.27
N VAL A 216 -9.46 5.26 12.18
CA VAL A 216 -9.77 5.86 13.48
C VAL A 216 -10.40 7.24 13.30
N THR A 217 -9.84 8.09 12.42
CA THR A 217 -10.38 9.43 12.12
C THR A 217 -11.83 9.37 11.67
N ARG A 218 -12.18 8.44 10.76
CA ARG A 218 -13.56 8.26 10.28
C ARG A 218 -14.47 7.82 11.42
N SER A 219 -14.05 6.86 12.24
CA SER A 219 -14.82 6.42 13.41
C SER A 219 -15.10 7.56 14.39
N LEU A 220 -14.10 8.41 14.67
CA LEU A 220 -14.26 9.58 15.55
C LEU A 220 -15.27 10.58 14.97
N LEU A 221 -15.18 10.89 13.68
CA LEU A 221 -16.10 11.81 13.02
C LEU A 221 -17.53 11.25 12.94
N PHE A 222 -17.69 9.97 12.64
CA PHE A 222 -19.01 9.33 12.61
C PHE A 222 -19.64 9.28 14.00
N HIS A 223 -18.87 8.93 15.03
CA HIS A 223 -19.40 8.87 16.39
C HIS A 223 -19.79 10.24 16.94
N SER A 224 -18.96 11.26 16.69
CA SER A 224 -19.19 12.62 17.19
C SER A 224 -20.27 13.40 16.44
N ASN A 225 -20.70 12.91 15.27
CA ASN A 225 -21.58 13.65 14.34
C ASN A 225 -21.06 15.04 13.96
N LEU A 226 -19.75 15.30 14.11
CA LEU A 226 -19.16 16.57 13.74
C LEU A 226 -19.05 16.72 12.21
N PRO A 227 -19.23 17.94 11.68
CA PRO A 227 -18.98 18.22 10.27
C PRO A 227 -17.59 17.77 9.81
N LYS A 228 -17.49 17.24 8.58
CA LYS A 228 -16.23 16.72 8.02
C LYS A 228 -15.11 17.76 7.93
N VAL A 229 -15.42 19.06 8.01
CA VAL A 229 -14.41 20.14 8.06
C VAL A 229 -13.53 20.07 9.31
N PHE A 230 -13.95 19.37 10.37
CA PHE A 230 -13.15 19.15 11.59
C PHE A 230 -12.18 17.97 11.47
N TRP A 231 -11.97 17.40 10.27
CA TRP A 231 -11.09 16.25 10.08
C TRP A 231 -9.67 16.47 10.61
N ASN A 232 -9.16 17.70 10.59
CA ASN A 232 -7.82 18.03 11.07
C ASN A 232 -7.67 17.70 12.57
N TYR A 233 -8.67 18.06 13.38
CA TYR A 233 -8.70 17.72 14.80
C TYR A 233 -8.88 16.22 15.02
N ALA A 234 -9.72 15.57 14.22
CA ALA A 234 -9.92 14.12 14.29
C ALA A 234 -8.65 13.34 13.94
N VAL A 235 -7.87 13.78 12.94
CA VAL A 235 -6.56 13.17 12.60
C VAL A 235 -5.56 13.36 13.73
N SER A 236 -5.40 14.57 14.26
CA SER A 236 -4.50 14.82 15.38
C SER A 236 -4.88 14.00 16.62
N TYR A 237 -6.18 13.90 16.91
CA TYR A 237 -6.67 13.07 18.02
C TYR A 237 -6.48 11.58 17.77
N ALA A 238 -6.74 11.10 16.55
CA ALA A 238 -6.51 9.71 16.17
C ALA A 238 -5.05 9.30 16.40
N VAL A 239 -4.09 10.13 16.00
CA VAL A 239 -2.66 9.86 16.19
C VAL A 239 -2.29 9.89 17.67
N HIS A 240 -2.84 10.84 18.44
CA HIS A 240 -2.67 10.91 19.88
C HIS A 240 -3.12 9.60 20.59
N LEU A 241 -4.25 9.04 20.18
CA LEU A 241 -4.77 7.76 20.67
C LEU A 241 -3.91 6.58 20.20
N ILE A 242 -3.61 6.51 18.90
CA ILE A 242 -2.80 5.41 18.32
C ILE A 242 -1.45 5.28 19.02
N ASN A 243 -0.81 6.40 19.38
CA ASN A 243 0.46 6.35 20.09
C ASN A 243 0.33 5.87 21.55
N ARG A 244 -0.85 5.96 22.16
CA ARG A 244 -1.10 5.56 23.56
C ARG A 244 -1.69 4.16 23.70
N LEU A 245 -2.24 3.61 22.62
CA LEU A 245 -2.81 2.27 22.62
C LEU A 245 -1.75 1.18 22.39
N PRO A 246 -1.90 0.01 23.02
CA PRO A 246 -1.01 -1.13 22.81
C PRO A 246 -1.11 -1.66 21.39
N SER A 247 0.00 -2.16 20.86
CA SER A 247 0.07 -2.72 19.50
C SER A 247 0.68 -4.13 19.50
N PRO A 248 0.07 -5.11 18.82
CA PRO A 248 0.65 -6.45 18.67
C PRO A 248 2.04 -6.45 18.03
N VAL A 249 2.32 -5.47 17.16
CA VAL A 249 3.63 -5.30 16.50
C VAL A 249 4.75 -4.97 17.50
N LEU A 250 4.37 -4.46 18.68
CA LEU A 250 5.24 -4.02 19.76
C LEU A 250 5.09 -4.91 21.01
N ASN A 251 4.68 -6.18 20.85
CA ASN A 251 4.42 -7.09 21.98
C ASN A 251 3.43 -6.49 23.01
N ASN A 252 2.41 -5.78 22.52
CA ASN A 252 1.40 -5.08 23.30
C ASN A 252 1.92 -3.89 24.14
N CYS A 253 3.12 -3.39 23.89
CA CYS A 253 3.53 -2.05 24.34
C CYS A 253 2.90 -0.96 23.46
N SER A 254 2.70 0.23 24.03
CA SER A 254 2.25 1.39 23.25
C SER A 254 3.42 2.10 22.57
N PRO A 255 3.23 2.73 21.40
CA PRO A 255 4.28 3.52 20.76
C PRO A 255 4.83 4.67 21.62
N PHE A 256 4.03 5.22 22.52
CA PHE A 256 4.44 6.24 23.49
C PHE A 256 5.41 5.63 24.50
N GLN A 257 5.05 4.50 25.10
CA GLN A 257 5.92 3.80 26.05
C GLN A 257 7.24 3.40 25.40
N MET A 258 7.20 2.88 24.16
CA MET A 258 8.41 2.50 23.42
C MET A 258 9.34 3.66 23.06
N LEU A 259 8.83 4.90 23.04
CA LEU A 259 9.61 6.07 22.66
C LEU A 259 10.16 6.84 23.88
N TYR A 260 9.34 6.97 24.93
CA TYR A 260 9.66 7.77 26.11
C TYR A 260 10.09 6.93 27.31
N ASP A 261 10.07 5.60 27.21
CA ASP A 261 10.31 4.66 28.31
C ASP A 261 9.44 4.95 29.56
N GLN A 262 8.25 5.52 29.33
CA GLN A 262 7.30 5.92 30.36
C GLN A 262 5.89 5.40 30.05
N SER A 263 5.20 4.91 31.08
CA SER A 263 3.78 4.61 30.99
C SER A 263 2.96 5.91 31.02
N HIS A 264 1.82 5.92 30.34
CA HIS A 264 0.92 7.07 30.33
C HIS A 264 -0.48 6.63 30.77
N THR A 265 -1.07 7.41 31.66
CA THR A 265 -2.42 7.19 32.15
C THR A 265 -3.44 7.69 31.13
N LEU A 266 -4.55 6.97 30.94
CA LEU A 266 -5.61 7.35 29.98
C LEU A 266 -6.74 8.18 30.61
N LEU A 267 -6.61 8.57 31.88
CA LEU A 267 -7.65 9.28 32.65
C LEU A 267 -7.99 10.67 32.07
N ASP A 268 -7.03 11.29 31.39
CA ASP A 268 -7.20 12.62 30.79
C ASP A 268 -7.96 12.58 29.46
N LEU A 269 -8.18 11.40 28.88
CA LEU A 269 -8.87 11.27 27.61
C LEU A 269 -10.37 11.54 27.75
N LYS A 270 -10.92 12.26 26.77
CA LYS A 270 -12.35 12.53 26.64
C LYS A 270 -12.88 11.97 25.33
N VAL A 271 -14.19 11.74 25.26
CA VAL A 271 -14.83 11.32 24.00
C VAL A 271 -14.67 12.45 22.98
N PHE A 272 -14.18 12.13 21.77
CA PHE A 272 -14.03 13.14 20.73
C PHE A 272 -15.39 13.75 20.38
N GLY A 273 -15.47 15.08 20.39
CA GLY A 273 -16.73 15.82 20.16
C GLY A 273 -17.66 15.91 21.39
N CYS A 274 -17.21 15.52 22.59
CA CYS A 274 -17.98 15.78 23.81
C CYS A 274 -18.15 17.28 24.07
N LEU A 275 -19.21 17.64 24.80
CA LEU A 275 -19.42 19.01 25.27
C LEU A 275 -18.26 19.43 26.19
N CYS A 276 -17.84 20.68 26.06
CA CYS A 276 -16.86 21.31 26.95
C CYS A 276 -17.38 22.67 27.42
N PHE A 277 -17.01 23.05 28.64
CA PHE A 277 -17.30 24.38 29.16
C PHE A 277 -16.16 25.31 28.78
N ALA A 278 -16.46 26.41 28.08
CA ALA A 278 -15.49 27.46 27.81
C ALA A 278 -15.34 28.31 29.08
N GLY A 279 -14.17 28.27 29.71
CA GLY A 279 -13.81 29.21 30.77
C GLY A 279 -13.08 30.40 30.19
N THR A 280 -13.63 31.60 30.32
CA THR A 280 -12.84 32.84 30.19
C THR A 280 -11.99 32.95 31.44
N LEU A 281 -10.74 32.48 31.38
CA LEU A 281 -9.75 32.86 32.37
C LEU A 281 -9.55 34.38 32.23
N SER A 282 -10.04 35.15 33.20
CA SER A 282 -9.64 36.55 33.34
C SER A 282 -8.12 36.55 33.52
N GLN A 283 -7.40 37.05 32.51
CA GLN A 283 -5.97 37.29 32.63
C GLN A 283 -5.77 38.29 33.77
N ASN A 284 -5.23 37.82 34.89
CA ASN A 284 -4.64 38.66 35.94
C ASN A 284 -3.20 38.98 35.58
#